data_AF-A0A7K3S9I5-F1
#
_entry.id   AF-A0A7K3S9I5-F1
#
_cell.length_a   1.000
_cell.length_b   1.000
_cell.length_c   1.000
_cell.angle_alpha   90.00
_cell.angle_beta   90.00
_cell.angle_gamma   90.00
#
_symmetry.space_group_name_H-M   'P 1'
#
loop_
_entity.id
_entity.type
_entity.pdbx_description
1 polymer ?
#
loop_
_entity_poly.entity_id
_entity_poly.type
_entity_poly.pdbx_seq_one_letter_code
_entity_poly.pdbx_strand_id
1 'polypeptide(L)'
;RGSHLVAGYAVGAAQVHATALGLRSRPIGSWQQADLGAAFGDTPGRDWIVHGLALGAPPTAADSPVTTETTPVTPPTASAAPAAPSGEEERP
;
A
#
# COMPACT_ATOMS: atom_id res chain seq x y z
N ARG A 1 -1.00 -2.20 -21.23
CA ARG A 1 -1.18 -0.71 -21.16
C ARG A 1 -2.65 -0.31 -21.13
N GLY A 2 -3.48 -0.67 -22.12
CA GLY A 2 -4.92 -0.34 -22.12
C GLY A 2 -5.70 -0.89 -20.91
N SER A 3 -5.48 -2.16 -20.56
CA SER A 3 -6.05 -2.79 -19.36
C SER A 3 -5.77 -2.03 -18.07
N HIS A 4 -4.53 -1.55 -17.89
CA HIS A 4 -4.14 -0.74 -16.73
C HIS A 4 -4.88 0.60 -16.68
N LEU A 5 -5.07 1.27 -17.81
CA LEU A 5 -5.81 2.54 -17.85
C LEU A 5 -7.28 2.34 -17.50
N VAL A 6 -7.92 1.32 -18.08
CA VAL A 6 -9.32 0.99 -17.80
C VAL A 6 -9.49 0.62 -16.32
N ALA A 7 -8.64 -0.27 -15.81
CA ALA A 7 -8.69 -0.69 -14.41
C ALA A 7 -8.38 0.45 -13.45
N GLY A 8 -7.40 1.30 -13.76
CA GLY A 8 -7.07 2.48 -12.95
C GLY A 8 -8.20 3.51 -12.91
N TYR A 9 -8.85 3.76 -14.05
CA TYR A 9 -10.04 4.62 -14.12
C TYR A 9 -11.20 4.04 -13.28
N ALA A 10 -11.47 2.75 -13.41
CA ALA A 10 -12.52 2.07 -12.64
C ALA A 10 -12.27 2.17 -11.12
N VAL A 11 -11.02 1.98 -10.68
CA VAL A 11 -10.63 2.15 -9.27
C VAL A 11 -10.82 3.59 -8.81
N GLY A 12 -10.43 4.58 -9.61
CA GLY A 12 -10.65 5.99 -9.30
C GLY A 12 -12.13 6.34 -9.18
N ALA A 13 -12.97 5.86 -10.10
CA ALA A 13 -14.42 6.05 -10.05
C ALA A 13 -15.04 5.41 -8.79
N ALA A 14 -14.62 4.19 -8.45
CA ALA A 14 -15.05 3.51 -7.23
C ALA A 14 -14.63 4.27 -5.97
N GLN A 15 -13.43 4.85 -5.95
CA GLN A 15 -12.94 5.66 -4.82
C GLN A 15 -13.76 6.95 -4.64
N VAL A 16 -14.11 7.63 -5.73
CA VAL A 16 -15.01 8.81 -5.69
C VAL A 16 -16.38 8.40 -5.15
N HIS A 17 -16.92 7.27 -5.61
CA HIS A 17 -18.22 6.79 -5.13
C HIS A 17 -18.18 6.40 -3.64
N ALA A 18 -17.14 5.71 -3.19
CA ALA A 18 -16.91 5.39 -1.78
C ALA A 18 -16.87 6.67 -0.92
N THR A 19 -16.19 7.71 -1.41
CA THR A 19 -16.13 9.02 -0.75
C THR A 19 -17.51 9.67 -0.64
N ALA A 20 -18.31 9.63 -1.70
CA ALA A 20 -19.69 10.15 -1.68
C ALA A 20 -20.59 9.39 -0.68
N LEU A 21 -20.30 8.11 -0.43
CA LEU A 21 -20.98 7.28 0.57
C LEU A 21 -20.41 7.43 1.99
N GLY A 22 -19.40 8.28 2.20
CA GLY A 22 -18.73 8.42 3.50
C GLY A 22 -17.90 7.20 3.91
N LEU A 23 -17.55 6.33 2.96
CA LEU A 23 -16.74 5.14 3.20
C LEU A 23 -15.24 5.48 3.17
N ARG A 24 -14.49 4.84 4.06
CA ARG A 24 -13.03 4.86 4.01
C ARG A 24 -12.58 4.02 2.81
N SER A 25 -11.63 4.51 2.03
CA SER A 25 -11.09 3.77 0.89
C SER A 25 -9.57 3.98 0.77
N ARG A 26 -8.84 2.94 0.38
CA ARG A 26 -7.39 2.99 0.15
C ARG A 26 -7.01 2.14 -1.07
N PRO A 27 -6.34 2.70 -2.08
CA PRO A 27 -5.77 1.91 -3.17
C PRO A 27 -4.82 0.86 -2.61
N ILE A 28 -4.92 -0.37 -3.11
CA ILE A 28 -3.97 -1.44 -2.80
C ILE A 28 -2.92 -1.47 -3.91
N GLY A 29 -1.68 -1.22 -3.52
CA GLY A 29 -0.50 -1.29 -4.38
C GLY A 29 -0.18 -2.73 -4.81
N SER A 30 0.98 -2.90 -5.46
CA SER A 30 1.48 -4.13 -6.09
C SER A 30 0.80 -5.45 -5.69
N TRP A 31 0.12 -6.05 -6.67
CA TRP A 31 -0.52 -7.37 -6.54
C TRP A 31 0.36 -8.52 -7.06
N GLN A 32 1.61 -8.25 -7.45
CA GLN A 32 2.59 -9.27 -7.89
C GLN A 32 2.04 -10.35 -8.84
N GLN A 33 1.39 -9.93 -9.93
CA GLN A 33 0.79 -10.85 -10.91
C GLN A 33 -0.23 -11.82 -10.28
N ALA A 34 -0.92 -11.41 -9.21
CA ALA A 34 -1.94 -12.24 -8.56
C ALA A 34 -3.04 -12.63 -9.56
N ASP A 35 -3.38 -13.91 -9.53
CA ASP A 35 -4.54 -14.45 -10.23
C ASP A 35 -5.80 -14.32 -9.36
N LEU A 36 -6.89 -13.92 -9.99
CA LEU A 36 -8.17 -13.67 -9.34
C LEU A 36 -8.82 -14.95 -8.81
N GLY A 37 -8.76 -16.05 -9.58
CA GLY A 37 -9.28 -17.35 -9.15
C GLY A 37 -8.53 -17.83 -7.92
N ALA A 38 -7.19 -17.77 -7.95
CA ALA A 38 -6.35 -18.11 -6.81
C ALA A 38 -6.66 -17.26 -5.56
N ALA A 39 -6.91 -15.95 -5.73
CA ALA A 39 -7.24 -15.05 -4.63
C ALA A 39 -8.59 -15.40 -3.95
N PHE A 40 -9.50 -16.04 -4.67
CA PHE A 40 -10.77 -16.54 -4.14
C PHE A 40 -10.74 -18.02 -3.73
N GLY A 41 -9.56 -18.67 -3.80
CA GLY A 41 -9.40 -20.08 -3.48
C GLY A 41 -9.87 -21.04 -4.59
N ASP A 42 -10.12 -20.53 -5.79
CA ASP A 42 -10.46 -21.30 -6.99
C ASP A 42 -9.20 -21.61 -7.82
N THR A 43 -9.37 -22.41 -8.88
CA THR A 43 -8.32 -22.75 -9.84
C THR A 43 -7.84 -21.48 -10.57
N PRO A 44 -6.51 -21.27 -10.69
CA PRO A 44 -5.99 -20.10 -11.41
C PRO A 44 -6.45 -20.06 -12.88
N GLY A 45 -7.10 -18.96 -13.27
CA GLY A 45 -7.77 -18.81 -14.57
C GLY A 45 -7.00 -17.99 -15.61
N ARG A 46 -5.87 -17.40 -15.21
CA ARG A 46 -5.16 -16.32 -15.93
C ARG A 46 -5.98 -15.03 -15.98
N ASP A 47 -6.75 -14.77 -14.93
CA ASP A 47 -7.44 -13.50 -14.71
C ASP A 47 -6.62 -12.67 -13.73
N TRP A 48 -5.87 -11.71 -14.24
CA TRP A 48 -4.86 -11.03 -13.45
C TRP A 48 -5.47 -9.84 -12.72
N ILE A 49 -5.16 -9.71 -11.43
CA ILE A 49 -5.51 -8.54 -10.64
C ILE A 49 -4.57 -7.38 -11.05
N VAL A 50 -5.14 -6.40 -11.76
CA VAL A 50 -4.37 -5.24 -12.28
C VAL A 50 -4.33 -4.08 -11.28
N HIS A 51 -5.46 -3.79 -10.64
CA HIS A 51 -5.60 -2.78 -9.60
C HIS A 51 -6.62 -3.26 -8.55
N GLY A 52 -6.46 -2.81 -7.31
CA GLY A 52 -7.38 -3.11 -6.22
C GLY A 52 -7.65 -1.90 -5.36
N LEU A 53 -8.83 -1.88 -4.73
CA LEU A 53 -9.27 -0.86 -3.78
C LEU A 53 -9.79 -1.56 -2.53
N ALA A 54 -9.22 -1.25 -1.38
CA ALA A 54 -9.80 -1.66 -0.11
C ALA A 54 -10.85 -0.63 0.32
N LEU A 55 -12.01 -1.14 0.75
CA LEU A 55 -13.11 -0.35 1.30
C LEU A 55 -13.27 -0.71 2.78
N GLY A 56 -13.29 0.31 3.64
CA GLY A 56 -13.60 0.18 5.05
C GLY A 56 -15.10 0.32 5.28
N ALA A 57 -15.61 -0.41 6.28
CA ALA A 57 -16.97 -0.19 6.76
C ALA A 57 -17.13 1.27 7.26
N PRO A 58 -18.37 1.81 7.20
CA PRO A 58 -18.67 3.05 7.89
C PRO A 58 -18.27 2.93 9.36
N PRO A 59 -17.72 3.99 9.98
CA PRO A 59 -17.43 3.95 11.41
C PRO A 59 -18.70 3.61 12.17
N THR A 60 -18.67 2.52 12.93
CA THR A 60 -19.74 2.21 13.88
C THR A 60 -19.53 3.02 15.16
N ALA A 61 -20.55 3.23 15.99
CA ALA A 61 -20.41 4.03 17.22
C ALA A 61 -19.33 3.49 18.19
N ALA A 62 -18.92 2.22 18.03
CA ALA A 62 -17.82 1.59 18.76
C ALA A 62 -16.42 1.86 18.18
N ASP A 63 -16.30 2.41 16.96
CA ASP A 63 -15.04 2.90 16.37
C ASP A 63 -14.67 4.26 17.00
N SER A 64 -14.62 4.34 18.33
CA SER A 64 -13.88 5.41 18.99
C SER A 64 -12.44 5.29 18.51
N PRO A 65 -11.80 6.36 18.01
CA PRO A 65 -10.41 6.28 17.62
C PRO A 65 -9.63 5.88 18.88
N VAL A 66 -9.14 4.64 18.91
CA VAL A 66 -8.08 4.28 19.85
C VAL A 66 -6.92 5.16 19.42
N THR A 67 -6.77 6.30 20.08
CA THR A 67 -5.51 7.01 20.14
C THR A 67 -4.56 6.06 20.85
N THR A 68 -3.95 5.14 20.10
CA THR A 68 -2.65 4.61 20.50
C THR A 68 -1.73 5.81 20.47
N GLU A 69 -1.60 6.47 21.63
CA GLU A 69 -0.43 7.27 21.94
C GLU A 69 0.76 6.41 21.56
N THR A 70 1.39 6.76 20.44
CA THR A 70 2.71 6.27 20.13
C THR A 70 3.59 6.96 21.15
N THR A 71 3.85 6.30 22.27
CA THR A 71 5.04 6.59 23.06
C THR A 71 6.20 6.58 22.07
N PRO A 72 6.98 7.67 21.96
CA PRO A 72 8.12 7.68 21.07
C PRO A 72 9.11 6.66 21.62
N VAL A 73 9.09 5.45 21.05
CA VAL A 73 10.18 4.50 21.20
C VAL A 73 11.36 5.15 20.51
N THR A 74 12.27 5.68 21.33
CA THR A 74 13.61 6.10 20.91
C THR A 74 14.19 4.96 20.07
N PRO A 75 14.61 5.20 18.81
CA PRO A 75 15.32 4.17 18.08
C PRO A 75 16.56 3.79 18.90
N PRO A 76 16.89 2.51 19.10
CA PRO A 76 18.23 2.18 19.59
C PRO A 76 19.18 2.76 18.56
N THR A 77 19.99 3.73 19.00
CA THR A 77 21.15 4.23 18.27
C THR A 77 21.86 3.02 17.69
N ALA A 78 21.78 2.87 16.36
CA ALA A 78 22.61 1.92 15.66
C ALA A 78 24.04 2.30 16.00
N SER A 79 24.68 1.41 16.77
CA SER A 79 26.06 1.47 17.16
C SER A 79 26.91 1.87 15.97
N ALA A 80 27.68 2.94 16.15
CA ALA A 80 28.54 3.56 15.16
C ALA A 80 29.32 2.54 14.32
N ALA A 81 29.21 2.64 13.00
CA ALA A 81 30.27 2.19 12.11
C ALA A 81 31.38 3.25 12.14
N PRO A 82 32.66 2.89 12.39
CA PRO A 82 33.74 3.86 12.38
C PRO A 82 33.99 4.39 10.97
N ALA A 83 34.27 5.69 10.91
CA ALA A 83 34.62 6.43 9.71
C ALA A 83 35.82 5.80 8.97
N ALA A 84 35.69 5.68 7.65
CA ALA A 84 36.84 5.61 6.75
C ALA A 84 37.16 7.05 6.29
N PRO A 85 38.40 7.53 6.39
CA PRO A 85 38.75 8.89 5.99
C PRO A 85 38.82 9.01 4.46
N SER A 86 38.37 10.17 3.95
CA SER A 86 38.74 10.68 2.63
C SER A 86 40.26 10.73 2.51
N GLY A 87 40.79 9.99 1.54
CA GLY A 87 42.14 10.16 1.01
C GLY A 87 42.05 10.83 -0.35
N GLU A 88 42.55 12.05 -0.39
CA GLU A 88 43.01 12.82 -1.54
C GLU A 88 44.08 12.11 -2.40
N GLU A 89 44.16 12.51 -3.70
CA GLU A 89 45.26 12.26 -4.66
C GLU A 89 45.50 10.81 -5.15
N GLU A 90 46.03 10.45 -6.32
CA GLU A 90 46.52 11.13 -7.52
C GLU A 90 46.56 10.07 -8.65
N ARG A 91 46.56 10.52 -9.90
CA ARG A 91 46.48 9.81 -11.18
C ARG A 91 47.77 9.01 -11.53
N PRO A 92 47.67 7.99 -12.39
CA PRO A 92 48.68 7.75 -13.43
C PRO A 92 48.13 7.97 -14.86
#